data_AF-A0A194SCK4-F1
#
_entry.id   AF-A0A194SCK4-F1
#
_cell.length_a   1.000
_cell.length_b   1.000
_cell.length_c   1.000
_cell.angle_alpha   90.00
_cell.angle_beta   90.00
_cell.angle_gamma   90.00
#
_symmetry.space_group_name_H-M   'P 1'
#
loop_
_entity.id
_entity.type
_entity.pdbx_description
1 polymer ?
#
loop_
_entity_poly.entity_id
_entity_poly.type
_entity_poly.pdbx_seq_one_letter_code
_entity_poly.pdbx_strand_id
1 'polypeptide(L)'
;MGLEYYDDFLAKVADPPRWHDAQEQVLVEPYAYLASIPGKEVRSALIASFNTWMQVPEPDLDTVKKVVGMLHTASLLMDDVEDDSHLRRGMPVAHKIYGIPQTINSANYVYFLAFQALQRIRPRQGVKVEEMVTDELLNLHRGQGMDLFWRENLICPTEPEYIDMVNNKTGGLFRIAIKLMMAASPESPPRDYVPLANLIGIIFQIRDDYVNLQSAEYTANKGYCEDLSEGKFSFPIVHAIRADTTNRQLLNILRERPSSPGPKTYAVTYMETRTGSFAYTRDVLRRLMVQARAEVARLGGNAGVEQILDKLELGEFRNEQHEQDERETMERVLERVVRSRPVSEVNGVGALGLGGLGGGASTYGLGQGRGERLREHSGASTPAGSISSRRSSRPASVVQPPQPQPRPQQQQGQQEEDDEPTARHIFESMAPPS
;
A
#
# COMPACT_ATOMS: atom_id res chain seq x y z
N MET A 1 -1.54 -47.63 13.68
CA MET A 1 -2.84 -48.25 13.33
C MET A 1 -2.55 -49.53 12.56
N GLY A 2 -3.33 -50.59 12.77
CA GLY A 2 -3.27 -51.82 11.96
C GLY A 2 -4.21 -51.76 10.76
N LEU A 3 -4.18 -52.79 9.90
CA LEU A 3 -5.09 -52.90 8.75
C LEU A 3 -6.57 -52.94 9.17
N GLU A 4 -6.87 -53.47 10.35
CA GLU A 4 -8.20 -53.48 11.01
C GLU A 4 -8.86 -52.09 11.10
N TYR A 5 -8.07 -51.01 11.00
CA TYR A 5 -8.61 -49.65 10.91
C TYR A 5 -9.46 -49.44 9.64
N TYR A 6 -9.18 -50.19 8.56
CA TYR A 6 -9.82 -50.05 7.26
C TYR A 6 -10.98 -51.04 7.00
N ASP A 7 -11.11 -52.09 7.82
CA ASP A 7 -12.12 -53.17 7.61
C ASP A 7 -13.57 -52.66 7.60
N ASP A 8 -13.84 -51.58 8.34
CA ASP A 8 -15.11 -50.85 8.36
C ASP A 8 -14.91 -49.36 8.04
N PHE A 9 -14.08 -49.06 7.05
CA PHE A 9 -13.77 -47.66 6.71
C PHE A 9 -14.99 -46.90 6.16
N LEU A 10 -15.90 -47.60 5.46
CA LEU A 10 -17.11 -46.99 4.91
C LEU A 10 -18.01 -46.39 6.00
N ALA A 11 -18.26 -47.12 7.10
CA ALA A 11 -19.06 -46.57 8.21
C ALA A 11 -18.33 -45.40 8.89
N LYS A 12 -17.00 -45.43 8.99
CA LYS A 12 -16.18 -44.36 9.57
C LYS A 12 -16.19 -43.05 8.78
N VAL A 13 -16.53 -43.10 7.49
CA VAL A 13 -16.65 -41.92 6.60
C VAL A 13 -18.08 -41.61 6.15
N ALA A 14 -19.07 -42.31 6.70
CA ALA A 14 -20.49 -42.10 6.37
C ALA A 14 -21.08 -40.85 7.06
N ASP A 15 -20.58 -40.51 8.25
CA ASP A 15 -20.91 -39.27 8.96
C ASP A 15 -20.23 -38.05 8.29
N PRO A 16 -20.82 -36.84 8.37
CA PRO A 16 -20.11 -35.59 8.07
C PRO A 16 -18.77 -35.50 8.83
N PRO A 17 -17.74 -34.88 8.24
CA PRO A 17 -16.42 -34.80 8.85
C PRO A 17 -16.48 -34.12 10.21
N ARG A 18 -15.95 -34.80 11.24
CA ARG A 18 -15.87 -34.25 12.59
C ARG A 18 -14.83 -33.14 12.61
N TRP A 19 -15.22 -32.00 13.18
CA TRP A 19 -14.36 -30.84 13.34
C TRP A 19 -14.31 -30.45 14.82
N HIS A 20 -13.11 -30.17 15.32
CA HIS A 20 -12.85 -29.88 16.73
C HIS A 20 -12.29 -28.48 16.90
N ASP A 21 -12.59 -27.82 18.02
CA ASP A 21 -12.14 -26.45 18.32
C ASP A 21 -10.61 -26.26 18.22
N ALA A 22 -9.83 -27.30 18.53
CA ALA A 22 -8.37 -27.28 18.36
C ALA A 22 -7.93 -27.23 16.88
N GLN A 23 -8.71 -27.81 15.96
CA GLN A 23 -8.45 -27.73 14.52
C GLN A 23 -8.89 -26.37 13.97
N GLU A 24 -10.00 -25.83 14.48
CA GLU A 24 -10.45 -24.47 14.18
C GLU A 24 -9.38 -23.44 14.55
N GLN A 25 -8.84 -23.53 15.78
CA GLN A 25 -7.76 -22.66 16.27
C GLN A 25 -6.54 -22.67 15.33
N VAL A 26 -6.07 -23.86 14.91
CA VAL A 26 -4.94 -23.99 13.98
C VAL A 26 -5.22 -23.33 12.62
N LEU A 27 -6.44 -23.44 12.07
CA LEU A 27 -6.77 -22.78 10.80
C LEU A 27 -6.82 -21.25 10.91
N VAL A 28 -7.23 -20.70 12.05
CA VAL A 28 -7.38 -19.26 12.24
C VAL A 28 -6.17 -18.59 12.89
N GLU A 29 -5.10 -19.32 13.25
CA GLU A 29 -3.90 -18.76 13.88
C GLU A 29 -3.29 -17.55 13.12
N PRO A 30 -3.05 -17.60 11.79
CA PRO A 30 -2.53 -16.45 11.04
C PRO A 30 -3.47 -15.23 11.08
N TYR A 31 -4.79 -15.46 11.04
CA TYR A 31 -5.81 -14.43 11.17
C TYR A 31 -5.86 -13.84 12.59
N ALA A 32 -5.85 -14.69 13.62
CA ALA A 32 -5.90 -14.29 15.02
C ALA A 32 -4.65 -13.47 15.40
N TYR A 33 -3.48 -13.85 14.89
CA TYR A 33 -2.25 -13.08 14.99
C TYR A 33 -2.46 -11.65 14.47
N LEU A 34 -2.87 -11.47 13.21
CA LEU A 34 -3.05 -10.12 12.63
C LEU A 34 -4.20 -9.34 13.29
N ALA A 35 -5.28 -10.02 13.67
CA ALA A 35 -6.41 -9.41 14.36
C ALA A 35 -6.06 -8.93 15.78
N SER A 36 -5.06 -9.55 16.44
CA SER A 36 -4.59 -9.14 17.77
C SER A 36 -3.78 -7.83 17.77
N ILE A 37 -3.24 -7.43 16.62
CA ILE A 37 -2.39 -6.24 16.48
C ILE A 37 -3.28 -5.01 16.22
N PRO A 38 -3.30 -3.98 17.08
CA PRO A 38 -4.21 -2.84 16.94
C PRO A 38 -4.11 -2.12 15.58
N GLY A 39 -5.25 -1.90 14.93
CA GLY A 39 -5.35 -1.12 13.69
C GLY A 39 -5.60 0.37 13.96
N LYS A 40 -5.67 1.17 12.87
CA LYS A 40 -6.07 2.60 12.96
C LYS A 40 -7.59 2.79 13.12
N GLU A 41 -8.37 1.72 13.28
CA GLU A 41 -9.85 1.68 13.49
C GLU A 41 -10.72 2.53 12.54
N VAL A 42 -10.19 2.92 11.38
CA VAL A 42 -10.87 3.83 10.44
C VAL A 42 -12.20 3.25 9.94
N ARG A 43 -12.29 1.94 9.69
CA ARG A 43 -13.54 1.29 9.24
C ARG A 43 -14.58 1.22 10.36
N SER A 44 -14.17 0.92 11.59
CA SER A 44 -15.03 0.91 12.78
C SER A 44 -15.62 2.31 13.03
N ALA A 45 -14.78 3.35 12.94
CA ALA A 45 -15.21 4.75 13.03
C ALA A 45 -16.12 5.16 11.86
N LEU A 46 -15.86 4.69 10.64
CA LEU A 46 -16.67 4.98 9.46
C LEU A 46 -18.06 4.32 9.55
N ILE A 47 -18.13 3.03 9.93
CA ILE A 47 -19.40 2.34 10.19
C ILE A 47 -20.20 3.10 11.27
N ALA A 48 -19.57 3.47 12.39
CA ALA A 48 -20.24 4.24 13.44
C ALA A 48 -20.76 5.59 12.94
N SER A 49 -19.97 6.29 12.11
CA SER A 49 -20.33 7.60 11.56
C SER A 49 -21.48 7.50 10.55
N PHE A 50 -21.44 6.58 9.59
CA PHE A 50 -22.56 6.40 8.65
C PHE A 50 -23.82 5.86 9.35
N ASN A 51 -23.69 5.18 10.49
CA ASN A 51 -24.85 4.71 11.25
C ASN A 51 -25.66 5.86 11.89
N THR A 52 -25.10 7.06 12.07
CA THR A 52 -25.89 8.21 12.54
C THR A 52 -26.93 8.64 11.49
N TRP A 53 -26.68 8.37 10.21
CA TRP A 53 -27.65 8.53 9.14
C TRP A 53 -28.56 7.30 8.99
N MET A 54 -27.97 6.10 8.92
CA MET A 54 -28.70 4.88 8.52
C MET A 54 -29.47 4.20 9.64
N GLN A 55 -29.14 4.42 10.91
CA GLN A 55 -29.85 3.86 12.09
C GLN A 55 -30.11 2.35 12.01
N VAL A 56 -29.10 1.58 11.60
CA VAL A 56 -29.18 0.12 11.45
C VAL A 56 -29.41 -0.52 12.83
N PRO A 57 -30.30 -1.53 12.94
CA PRO A 57 -30.50 -2.27 14.18
C PRO A 57 -29.20 -2.88 14.70
N GLU A 58 -28.98 -2.83 16.02
CA GLU A 58 -27.72 -3.25 16.65
C GLU A 58 -27.26 -4.68 16.28
N PRO A 59 -28.13 -5.72 16.25
CA PRO A 59 -27.72 -7.08 15.86
C PRO A 59 -27.22 -7.19 14.41
N ASP A 60 -27.83 -6.44 13.49
CA ASP A 60 -27.41 -6.37 12.09
C ASP A 60 -26.12 -5.56 11.96
N LEU A 61 -26.03 -4.42 12.65
CA LEU A 61 -24.84 -3.57 12.65
C LEU A 61 -23.60 -4.30 13.19
N ASP A 62 -23.73 -5.09 14.25
CA ASP A 62 -22.64 -5.91 14.78
C ASP A 62 -22.26 -7.06 13.83
N THR A 63 -23.24 -7.64 13.13
CA THR A 63 -22.96 -8.59 12.05
C THR A 63 -22.18 -7.93 10.91
N VAL A 64 -22.54 -6.70 10.51
CA VAL A 64 -21.79 -5.93 9.51
C VAL A 64 -20.38 -5.63 9.96
N LYS A 65 -20.17 -5.12 11.20
CA LYS A 65 -18.83 -4.90 11.77
C LYS A 65 -17.99 -6.18 11.70
N LYS A 66 -18.57 -7.32 12.10
CA LYS A 66 -17.88 -8.63 12.08
C LYS A 66 -17.50 -9.05 10.66
N VAL A 67 -18.42 -8.98 9.71
CA VAL A 67 -18.16 -9.32 8.29
C VAL A 67 -17.06 -8.44 7.71
N VAL A 68 -17.18 -7.12 7.85
CA VAL A 68 -16.19 -6.16 7.31
C VAL A 68 -14.81 -6.35 7.96
N GLY A 69 -14.76 -6.64 9.27
CA GLY A 69 -13.52 -6.93 9.99
C GLY A 69 -12.83 -8.22 9.52
N MET A 70 -13.62 -9.28 9.28
CA MET A 70 -13.11 -10.56 8.74
C MET A 70 -12.59 -10.38 7.32
N LEU A 71 -13.40 -9.82 6.41
CA LEU A 71 -13.02 -9.58 5.01
C LEU A 71 -11.77 -8.69 4.90
N HIS A 72 -11.68 -7.61 5.68
CA HIS A 72 -10.52 -6.73 5.67
C HIS A 72 -9.24 -7.42 6.19
N THR A 73 -9.34 -8.18 7.28
CA THR A 73 -8.16 -8.82 7.86
C THR A 73 -7.69 -9.98 6.99
N ALA A 74 -8.61 -10.74 6.38
CA ALA A 74 -8.28 -11.72 5.35
C ALA A 74 -7.64 -11.09 4.12
N SER A 75 -8.15 -9.95 3.63
CA SER A 75 -7.55 -9.27 2.48
C SER A 75 -6.14 -8.75 2.78
N LEU A 76 -5.86 -8.31 4.02
CA LEU A 76 -4.50 -7.93 4.43
C LEU A 76 -3.53 -9.12 4.44
N LEU A 77 -3.96 -10.30 4.89
CA LEU A 77 -3.11 -11.50 4.84
C LEU A 77 -2.74 -11.90 3.40
N MET A 78 -3.65 -11.70 2.45
CA MET A 78 -3.38 -11.93 1.02
C MET A 78 -2.50 -10.83 0.42
N ASP A 79 -2.82 -9.55 0.63
CA ASP A 79 -2.06 -8.37 0.20
C ASP A 79 -0.60 -8.45 0.70
N ASP A 80 -0.37 -8.78 1.98
CA ASP A 80 0.98 -9.00 2.54
C ASP A 80 1.77 -10.09 1.80
N VAL A 81 1.12 -11.18 1.38
CA VAL A 81 1.75 -12.29 0.63
C VAL A 81 2.00 -11.91 -0.83
N GLU A 82 1.04 -11.27 -1.48
CA GLU A 82 1.07 -10.87 -2.88
C GLU A 82 2.11 -9.75 -3.13
N ASP A 83 2.34 -8.89 -2.15
CA ASP A 83 3.31 -7.78 -2.19
C ASP A 83 4.70 -8.18 -1.63
N ASP A 84 4.88 -9.42 -1.15
CA ASP A 84 6.04 -9.91 -0.38
C ASP A 84 6.45 -8.99 0.79
N SER A 85 5.45 -8.36 1.43
CA SER A 85 5.64 -7.41 2.53
C SER A 85 6.51 -7.98 3.67
N HIS A 86 7.24 -7.09 4.34
CA HIS A 86 8.03 -7.44 5.53
C HIS A 86 7.31 -7.15 6.84
N LEU A 87 6.63 -5.99 6.94
CA LEU A 87 5.98 -5.52 8.15
C LEU A 87 4.54 -5.06 7.88
N ARG A 88 3.65 -5.33 8.84
CA ARG A 88 2.27 -4.82 8.89
C ARG A 88 2.03 -4.29 10.30
N ARG A 89 1.68 -3.00 10.42
CA ARG A 89 1.45 -2.32 11.72
C ARG A 89 2.68 -2.39 12.66
N GLY A 90 3.89 -2.32 12.10
CA GLY A 90 5.16 -2.40 12.84
C GLY A 90 5.58 -3.81 13.29
N MET A 91 4.77 -4.83 13.01
CA MET A 91 5.03 -6.23 13.35
C MET A 91 5.36 -7.05 12.10
N PRO A 92 6.09 -8.18 12.20
CA PRO A 92 6.29 -9.09 11.07
C PRO A 92 4.95 -9.57 10.50
N VAL A 93 4.84 -9.63 9.18
CA VAL A 93 3.64 -10.16 8.50
C VAL A 93 3.44 -11.65 8.79
N ALA A 94 2.18 -12.10 8.78
CA ALA A 94 1.82 -13.46 9.17
C ALA A 94 2.56 -14.54 8.36
N HIS A 95 2.79 -14.34 7.05
CA HIS A 95 3.43 -15.34 6.21
C HIS A 95 4.92 -15.53 6.45
N LYS A 96 5.59 -14.60 7.14
CA LYS A 96 6.99 -14.78 7.61
C LYS A 96 7.06 -15.54 8.94
N ILE A 97 5.92 -15.77 9.62
CA ILE A 97 5.79 -16.55 10.86
C ILE A 97 5.21 -17.94 10.58
N TYR A 98 4.02 -18.00 9.98
CA TYR A 98 3.25 -19.22 9.72
C TYR A 98 3.51 -19.84 8.34
N GLY A 99 4.27 -19.14 7.49
CA GLY A 99 4.51 -19.51 6.10
C GLY A 99 3.38 -19.09 5.15
N ILE A 100 3.74 -18.93 3.88
CA ILE A 100 2.82 -18.56 2.79
C ILE A 100 1.63 -19.54 2.68
N PRO A 101 1.79 -20.88 2.67
CA PRO A 101 0.67 -21.79 2.43
C PRO A 101 -0.41 -21.72 3.52
N GLN A 102 -0.02 -21.64 4.80
CA GLN A 102 -0.98 -21.53 5.90
C GLN A 102 -1.68 -20.17 5.88
N THR A 103 -0.96 -19.10 5.57
CA THR A 103 -1.51 -17.74 5.53
C THR A 103 -2.57 -17.59 4.44
N ILE A 104 -2.30 -18.09 3.22
CA ILE A 104 -3.27 -18.11 2.11
C ILE A 104 -4.50 -18.95 2.50
N ASN A 105 -4.30 -20.15 3.05
CA ASN A 105 -5.41 -21.01 3.44
C ASN A 105 -6.28 -20.38 4.53
N SER A 106 -5.66 -19.76 5.55
CA SER A 106 -6.35 -19.06 6.64
C SER A 106 -7.17 -17.87 6.12
N ALA A 107 -6.60 -17.05 5.25
CA ALA A 107 -7.29 -15.91 4.64
C ALA A 107 -8.51 -16.34 3.82
N ASN A 108 -8.34 -17.34 2.94
CA ASN A 108 -9.42 -17.89 2.14
C ASN A 108 -10.52 -18.54 3.00
N TYR A 109 -10.15 -19.26 4.06
CA TYR A 109 -11.11 -19.83 5.01
C TYR A 109 -11.95 -18.74 5.68
N VAL A 110 -11.33 -17.64 6.11
CA VAL A 110 -12.01 -16.50 6.73
C VAL A 110 -12.96 -15.78 5.77
N TYR A 111 -12.68 -15.73 4.46
CA TYR A 111 -13.65 -15.24 3.48
C TYR A 111 -14.96 -16.06 3.52
N PHE A 112 -14.88 -17.40 3.63
CA PHE A 112 -16.08 -18.24 3.77
C PHE A 112 -16.76 -18.11 5.14
N LEU A 113 -16.01 -17.90 6.22
CA LEU A 113 -16.59 -17.54 7.53
C LEU A 113 -17.36 -16.20 7.48
N ALA A 114 -16.91 -15.26 6.66
CA ALA A 114 -17.65 -14.01 6.43
C ALA A 114 -18.96 -14.25 5.67
N PHE A 115 -18.97 -15.09 4.63
CA PHE A 115 -20.22 -15.51 3.98
C PHE A 115 -21.18 -16.25 4.94
N GLN A 116 -20.67 -17.12 5.82
CA GLN A 116 -21.50 -17.76 6.84
C GLN A 116 -22.09 -16.71 7.81
N ALA A 117 -21.36 -15.64 8.13
CA ALA A 117 -21.86 -14.58 9.00
C ALA A 117 -22.95 -13.70 8.33
N LEU A 118 -22.90 -13.49 7.01
CA LEU A 118 -23.92 -12.72 6.28
C LEU A 118 -25.35 -13.25 6.48
N GLN A 119 -25.51 -14.57 6.63
CA GLN A 119 -26.81 -15.23 6.85
C GLN A 119 -27.55 -14.76 8.13
N ARG A 120 -26.85 -14.07 9.05
CA ARG A 120 -27.45 -13.48 10.25
C ARG A 120 -28.12 -12.13 9.98
N ILE A 121 -27.73 -11.42 8.91
CA ILE A 121 -28.31 -10.11 8.55
C ILE A 121 -29.79 -10.29 8.17
N ARG A 122 -30.63 -9.31 8.51
CA ARG A 122 -32.04 -9.22 8.15
C ARG A 122 -32.28 -8.05 7.20
N PRO A 123 -31.97 -8.23 5.90
CA PRO A 123 -32.10 -7.15 4.94
C PRO A 123 -33.57 -6.84 4.63
N ARG A 124 -33.81 -5.65 4.10
CA ARG A 124 -35.12 -5.26 3.54
C ARG A 124 -35.55 -6.18 2.41
N GLN A 125 -36.86 -6.32 2.25
CA GLN A 125 -37.48 -7.24 1.28
C GLN A 125 -36.93 -7.04 -0.14
N GLY A 126 -36.51 -8.12 -0.78
CA GLY A 126 -35.96 -8.13 -2.14
C GLY A 126 -34.45 -7.90 -2.25
N VAL A 127 -33.76 -7.51 -1.15
CA VAL A 127 -32.30 -7.35 -1.16
C VAL A 127 -31.62 -8.68 -0.83
N LYS A 128 -30.71 -9.12 -1.71
CA LYS A 128 -29.83 -10.29 -1.50
C LYS A 128 -28.45 -9.82 -1.09
N VAL A 129 -28.06 -10.03 0.16
CA VAL A 129 -26.78 -9.54 0.69
C VAL A 129 -25.59 -10.34 0.18
N GLU A 130 -25.79 -11.62 -0.13
CA GLU A 130 -24.76 -12.53 -0.65
C GLU A 130 -24.36 -12.17 -2.09
N GLU A 131 -25.33 -11.87 -2.96
CA GLU A 131 -25.10 -11.41 -4.34
C GLU A 131 -24.34 -10.08 -4.34
N MET A 132 -24.82 -9.12 -3.54
CA MET A 132 -24.20 -7.81 -3.33
C MET A 132 -22.75 -7.88 -2.84
N VAL A 133 -22.44 -8.77 -1.88
CA VAL A 133 -21.06 -8.93 -1.38
C VAL A 133 -20.20 -9.69 -2.39
N THR A 134 -20.77 -10.63 -3.13
CA THR A 134 -20.06 -11.33 -4.22
C THR A 134 -19.62 -10.34 -5.31
N ASP A 135 -20.49 -9.43 -5.75
CA ASP A 135 -20.14 -8.39 -6.72
C ASP A 135 -18.98 -7.51 -6.25
N GLU A 136 -18.97 -7.10 -4.98
CA GLU A 136 -17.89 -6.25 -4.46
C GLU A 136 -16.60 -7.01 -4.16
N LEU A 137 -16.66 -8.31 -3.85
CA LEU A 137 -15.46 -9.15 -3.79
C LEU A 137 -14.90 -9.40 -5.19
N LEU A 138 -15.74 -9.56 -6.23
CA LEU A 138 -15.29 -9.58 -7.62
C LEU A 138 -14.62 -8.26 -8.00
N ASN A 139 -15.17 -7.11 -7.61
CA ASN A 139 -14.54 -5.80 -7.80
C ASN A 139 -13.20 -5.69 -7.07
N LEU A 140 -13.12 -6.11 -5.81
CA LEU A 140 -11.86 -6.14 -5.04
C LEU A 140 -10.77 -6.92 -5.80
N HIS A 141 -11.07 -8.15 -6.25
CA HIS A 141 -10.12 -8.99 -6.97
C HIS A 141 -9.79 -8.46 -8.38
N ARG A 142 -10.73 -7.78 -9.07
CA ARG A 142 -10.43 -7.07 -10.34
C ARG A 142 -9.43 -5.94 -10.12
N GLY A 143 -9.62 -5.15 -9.06
CA GLY A 143 -8.70 -4.07 -8.69
C GLY A 143 -7.32 -4.62 -8.33
N GLN A 144 -7.26 -5.60 -7.42
CA GLN A 144 -6.01 -6.27 -7.03
C GLN A 144 -5.30 -6.88 -8.25
N GLY A 145 -6.03 -7.60 -9.11
CA GLY A 145 -5.48 -8.22 -10.31
C GLY A 145 -4.86 -7.21 -11.29
N MET A 146 -5.44 -6.02 -11.43
CA MET A 146 -4.86 -4.96 -12.27
C MET A 146 -3.63 -4.30 -11.64
N ASP A 147 -3.64 -4.04 -10.33
CA ASP A 147 -2.48 -3.53 -9.56
C ASP A 147 -1.27 -4.48 -9.73
N LEU A 148 -1.50 -5.78 -9.52
CA LEU A 148 -0.53 -6.85 -9.74
C LEU A 148 -0.10 -6.95 -11.21
N PHE A 149 -1.03 -6.91 -12.17
CA PHE A 149 -0.72 -7.00 -13.59
C PHE A 149 0.22 -5.87 -14.05
N TRP A 150 -0.07 -4.63 -13.67
CA TRP A 150 0.78 -3.49 -13.99
C TRP A 150 2.17 -3.63 -13.37
N ARG A 151 2.24 -3.99 -12.08
CA ARG A 151 3.47 -4.21 -11.32
C ARG A 151 4.37 -5.28 -11.94
N GLU A 152 3.83 -6.48 -12.19
CA GLU A 152 4.60 -7.62 -12.71
C GLU A 152 5.02 -7.44 -14.18
N ASN A 153 4.25 -6.71 -14.99
CA ASN A 153 4.56 -6.46 -16.40
C ASN A 153 5.28 -5.11 -16.65
N LEU A 154 5.51 -4.32 -15.58
CA LEU A 154 6.11 -2.98 -15.62
C LEU A 154 5.36 -1.98 -16.53
N ILE A 155 4.03 -2.07 -16.57
CA ILE A 155 3.15 -1.24 -17.38
C ILE A 155 2.56 -0.13 -16.50
N CYS A 156 3.03 1.11 -16.64
CA CYS A 156 2.50 2.24 -15.87
C CYS A 156 1.05 2.59 -16.32
N PRO A 157 0.03 2.48 -15.45
CA PRO A 157 -1.33 2.89 -15.79
C PRO A 157 -1.42 4.39 -16.03
N THR A 158 -2.46 4.85 -16.72
CA THR A 158 -2.91 6.25 -16.68
C THR A 158 -3.54 6.58 -15.33
N GLU A 159 -3.70 7.86 -15.02
CA GLU A 159 -4.37 8.26 -13.79
C GLU A 159 -5.84 7.80 -13.72
N PRO A 160 -6.67 7.90 -14.79
CA PRO A 160 -8.02 7.31 -14.78
C PRO A 160 -8.02 5.80 -14.51
N GLU A 161 -7.14 5.04 -15.18
CA GLU A 161 -7.03 3.59 -14.94
C GLU A 161 -6.64 3.29 -13.48
N TYR A 162 -5.69 4.03 -12.90
CA TYR A 162 -5.34 3.92 -11.49
C TYR A 162 -6.55 4.21 -10.59
N ILE A 163 -7.33 5.26 -10.86
CA ILE A 163 -8.52 5.62 -10.06
C ILE A 163 -9.58 4.51 -10.14
N ASP A 164 -9.82 3.93 -11.33
CA ASP A 164 -10.74 2.81 -11.51
C ASP A 164 -10.26 1.55 -10.77
N MET A 165 -8.94 1.25 -10.81
CA MET A 165 -8.34 0.17 -10.02
C MET A 165 -8.55 0.39 -8.52
N VAL A 166 -8.28 1.59 -8.00
CA VAL A 166 -8.46 1.93 -6.58
C VAL A 166 -9.91 1.87 -6.15
N ASN A 167 -10.83 2.34 -6.99
CA ASN A 167 -12.26 2.26 -6.74
C ASN A 167 -12.75 0.80 -6.71
N ASN A 168 -12.09 -0.10 -7.42
CA ASN A 168 -12.29 -1.55 -7.34
C ASN A 168 -11.65 -2.16 -6.06
N LYS A 169 -10.31 -2.07 -5.91
CA LYS A 169 -9.51 -2.65 -4.81
C LYS A 169 -9.93 -2.13 -3.43
N THR A 170 -9.79 -0.82 -3.21
CA THR A 170 -10.01 -0.18 -1.91
C THR A 170 -11.48 0.21 -1.71
N GLY A 171 -12.13 0.70 -2.78
CA GLY A 171 -13.56 1.04 -2.74
C GLY A 171 -14.47 -0.17 -2.47
N GLY A 172 -14.12 -1.38 -2.92
CA GLY A 172 -14.92 -2.61 -2.72
C GLY A 172 -15.26 -2.90 -1.25
N LEU A 173 -14.26 -2.91 -0.35
CA LEU A 173 -14.49 -3.14 1.08
C LEU A 173 -15.31 -2.02 1.75
N PHE A 174 -15.13 -0.76 1.34
CA PHE A 174 -15.95 0.35 1.84
C PHE A 174 -17.41 0.21 1.36
N ARG A 175 -17.62 -0.14 0.09
CA ARG A 175 -18.95 -0.40 -0.46
C ARG A 175 -19.63 -1.60 0.21
N ILE A 176 -18.91 -2.67 0.55
CA ILE A 176 -19.49 -3.79 1.33
C ILE A 176 -20.06 -3.29 2.66
N ALA A 177 -19.29 -2.53 3.43
CA ALA A 177 -19.76 -1.97 4.70
C ALA A 177 -21.03 -1.11 4.51
N ILE A 178 -20.97 -0.16 3.60
CA ILE A 178 -22.05 0.82 3.36
C ILE A 178 -23.30 0.18 2.76
N LYS A 179 -23.16 -0.70 1.75
CA LYS A 179 -24.29 -1.38 1.11
C LYS A 179 -24.97 -2.37 2.06
N LEU A 180 -24.23 -3.09 2.91
CA LEU A 180 -24.82 -3.95 3.94
C LEU A 180 -25.60 -3.14 4.99
N MET A 181 -25.06 -2.00 5.43
CA MET A 181 -25.80 -1.09 6.32
C MET A 181 -27.05 -0.53 5.63
N MET A 182 -26.98 -0.11 4.37
CA MET A 182 -28.15 0.30 3.59
C MET A 182 -29.15 -0.84 3.41
N ALA A 183 -28.71 -2.10 3.33
CA ALA A 183 -29.60 -3.26 3.21
C ALA A 183 -30.42 -3.48 4.51
N ALA A 184 -29.81 -3.30 5.68
CA ALA A 184 -30.41 -3.49 7.00
C ALA A 184 -31.00 -2.22 7.65
N SER A 185 -30.80 -1.04 7.04
CA SER A 185 -31.36 0.22 7.52
C SER A 185 -32.91 0.25 7.47
N PRO A 186 -33.59 0.81 8.48
CA PRO A 186 -35.03 1.07 8.42
C PRO A 186 -35.43 2.23 7.49
N GLU A 187 -34.47 2.98 6.92
CA GLU A 187 -34.74 4.13 6.05
C GLU A 187 -35.49 3.72 4.76
N SER A 188 -36.56 4.45 4.42
CA SER A 188 -37.39 4.20 3.24
C SER A 188 -37.93 5.51 2.64
N PRO A 189 -37.65 5.82 1.36
CA PRO A 189 -36.68 5.15 0.49
C PRO A 189 -35.24 5.32 1.02
N PRO A 190 -34.32 4.39 0.74
CA PRO A 190 -32.94 4.54 1.17
C PRO A 190 -32.27 5.72 0.47
N ARG A 191 -31.50 6.53 1.20
CA ARG A 191 -30.52 7.40 0.57
C ARG A 191 -29.33 6.57 0.07
N ASP A 192 -28.77 6.97 -1.07
CA ASP A 192 -27.54 6.37 -1.59
C ASP A 192 -26.32 7.07 -0.98
N TYR A 193 -25.48 6.26 -0.34
CA TYR A 193 -24.24 6.68 0.32
C TYR A 193 -22.99 6.14 -0.42
N VAL A 194 -23.17 5.35 -1.48
CA VAL A 194 -22.07 4.75 -2.26
C VAL A 194 -21.17 5.79 -2.93
N PRO A 195 -21.65 6.90 -3.51
CA PRO A 195 -20.78 7.93 -4.11
C PRO A 195 -19.78 8.52 -3.11
N LEU A 196 -20.25 8.86 -1.90
CA LEU A 196 -19.39 9.34 -0.82
C LEU A 196 -18.41 8.27 -0.34
N ALA A 197 -18.85 7.02 -0.23
CA ALA A 197 -17.99 5.89 0.17
C ALA A 197 -16.86 5.64 -0.84
N ASN A 198 -17.15 5.70 -2.15
CA ASN A 198 -16.16 5.60 -3.21
C ASN A 198 -15.14 6.73 -3.13
N LEU A 199 -15.61 7.98 -2.98
CA LEU A 199 -14.74 9.15 -2.88
C LEU A 199 -13.82 9.08 -1.66
N ILE A 200 -14.34 8.68 -0.49
CA ILE A 200 -13.53 8.42 0.72
C ILE A 200 -12.52 7.29 0.48
N GLY A 201 -12.89 6.23 -0.24
CA GLY A 201 -11.97 5.14 -0.60
C GLY A 201 -10.80 5.58 -1.49
N ILE A 202 -11.07 6.40 -2.50
CA ILE A 202 -10.06 6.99 -3.39
C ILE A 202 -9.13 7.92 -2.61
N ILE A 203 -9.70 8.81 -1.79
CA ILE A 203 -8.96 9.69 -0.87
C ILE A 203 -8.03 8.88 0.04
N PHE A 204 -8.55 7.81 0.65
CA PHE A 204 -7.80 6.97 1.56
C PHE A 204 -6.58 6.34 0.88
N GLN A 205 -6.73 5.84 -0.34
CA GLN A 205 -5.64 5.20 -1.06
C GLN A 205 -4.58 6.20 -1.53
N ILE A 206 -4.97 7.31 -2.19
CA ILE A 206 -4.01 8.33 -2.65
C ILE A 206 -3.21 8.90 -1.47
N ARG A 207 -3.85 9.01 -0.30
CA ARG A 207 -3.17 9.40 0.95
C ARG A 207 -2.23 8.31 1.48
N ASP A 208 -2.61 7.04 1.44
CA ASP A 208 -1.73 5.92 1.87
C ASP A 208 -0.46 5.89 1.00
N ASP A 209 -0.61 5.98 -0.33
CA ASP A 209 0.45 6.06 -1.33
C ASP A 209 1.38 7.28 -1.10
N TYR A 210 0.81 8.47 -0.85
CA TYR A 210 1.61 9.66 -0.52
C TYR A 210 2.43 9.47 0.76
N VAL A 211 1.78 8.94 1.81
CA VAL A 211 2.38 8.78 3.13
C VAL A 211 3.43 7.66 3.17
N ASN A 212 3.29 6.61 2.34
CA ASN A 212 4.31 5.56 2.14
C ASN A 212 5.67 6.16 1.73
N LEU A 213 5.63 7.16 0.83
CA LEU A 213 6.82 7.76 0.23
C LEU A 213 7.39 8.96 1.01
N GLN A 214 6.60 9.62 1.86
CA GLN A 214 6.97 10.87 2.55
C GLN A 214 7.05 10.78 4.08
N SER A 215 6.49 9.76 4.74
CA SER A 215 6.36 9.74 6.21
C SER A 215 7.37 8.88 6.95
N ALA A 216 8.06 9.49 7.91
CA ALA A 216 8.91 8.80 8.88
C ALA A 216 8.10 7.92 9.87
N GLU A 217 6.86 8.28 10.22
CA GLU A 217 5.97 7.43 11.05
C GLU A 217 5.57 6.17 10.27
N TYR A 218 5.29 6.31 8.98
CA TYR A 218 4.92 5.19 8.12
C TYR A 218 6.11 4.27 7.83
N THR A 219 7.31 4.86 7.74
CA THR A 219 8.59 4.14 7.69
C THR A 219 8.77 3.16 8.85
N ALA A 220 8.27 3.49 10.05
CA ALA A 220 8.29 2.58 11.19
C ALA A 220 7.20 1.48 11.17
N ASN A 221 6.14 1.65 10.35
CA ASN A 221 4.97 0.76 10.33
C ASN A 221 4.96 -0.28 9.20
N LYS A 222 5.50 0.08 8.01
CA LYS A 222 5.70 -0.84 6.87
C LYS A 222 7.18 -0.98 6.47
N GLY A 223 7.92 0.12 6.50
CA GLY A 223 9.29 0.23 6.02
C GLY A 223 9.50 1.52 5.20
N TYR A 224 10.74 1.88 4.89
CA TYR A 224 11.07 3.13 4.20
C TYR A 224 10.68 3.02 2.72
N CYS A 225 9.64 3.73 2.26
CA CYS A 225 9.17 3.73 0.87
C CYS A 225 8.97 2.31 0.31
N GLU A 226 8.18 1.47 0.99
CA GLU A 226 7.96 0.08 0.56
C GLU A 226 7.22 -0.05 -0.78
N ASP A 227 6.44 0.94 -1.22
CA ASP A 227 5.87 0.93 -2.59
C ASP A 227 6.97 0.77 -3.66
N LEU A 228 8.19 1.27 -3.39
CA LEU A 228 9.36 1.10 -4.26
C LEU A 228 10.01 -0.28 -4.12
N SER A 229 9.97 -0.90 -2.94
CA SER A 229 10.37 -2.32 -2.74
C SER A 229 9.44 -3.25 -3.50
N GLU A 230 8.13 -2.99 -3.40
CA GLU A 230 7.07 -3.77 -4.05
C GLU A 230 7.13 -3.61 -5.59
N GLY A 231 7.67 -2.48 -6.07
CA GLY A 231 7.69 -2.11 -7.49
C GLY A 231 6.35 -1.52 -7.97
N LYS A 232 5.54 -1.05 -7.03
CA LYS A 232 4.14 -0.66 -7.20
C LYS A 232 3.97 0.66 -7.92
N PHE A 233 2.92 0.77 -8.74
CA PHE A 233 2.51 2.00 -9.41
C PHE A 233 1.56 2.83 -8.53
N SER A 234 2.07 3.33 -7.40
CA SER A 234 1.32 4.21 -6.50
C SER A 234 1.10 5.62 -7.09
N PHE A 235 0.11 6.37 -6.61
CA PHE A 235 -0.35 7.61 -7.28
C PHE A 235 0.78 8.63 -7.60
N PRO A 236 1.70 8.97 -6.67
CA PRO A 236 2.80 9.89 -6.97
C PRO A 236 3.78 9.34 -8.02
N ILE A 237 3.95 8.01 -8.06
CA ILE A 237 4.83 7.29 -9.00
C ILE A 237 4.21 7.29 -10.41
N VAL A 238 2.91 7.04 -10.51
CA VAL A 238 2.15 7.12 -11.78
C VAL A 238 2.25 8.52 -12.39
N HIS A 239 2.02 9.56 -11.59
CA HIS A 239 2.19 10.94 -12.04
C HIS A 239 3.64 11.20 -12.47
N ALA A 240 4.64 10.81 -11.67
CA ALA A 240 6.04 11.07 -11.97
C ALA A 240 6.53 10.43 -13.29
N ILE A 241 6.12 9.19 -13.57
CA ILE A 241 6.48 8.48 -14.80
C ILE A 241 5.82 9.13 -16.04
N ARG A 242 4.62 9.70 -15.88
CA ARG A 242 3.88 10.33 -16.97
C ARG A 242 4.23 11.80 -17.19
N ALA A 243 4.67 12.50 -16.15
CA ALA A 243 5.14 13.88 -16.22
C ALA A 243 6.49 14.03 -16.96
N ASP A 244 7.36 13.00 -16.91
CA ASP A 244 8.57 12.93 -17.73
C ASP A 244 8.72 11.54 -18.38
N THR A 245 8.06 11.37 -19.52
CA THR A 245 8.13 10.14 -20.33
C THR A 245 9.48 9.93 -21.03
N THR A 246 10.38 10.92 -21.01
CA THR A 246 11.74 10.78 -21.57
C THR A 246 12.68 10.06 -20.61
N ASN A 247 12.35 10.07 -19.31
CA ASN A 247 13.16 9.50 -18.25
C ASN A 247 12.66 8.11 -17.82
N ARG A 248 13.52 7.10 -17.96
CA ARG A 248 13.22 5.70 -17.58
C ARG A 248 13.75 5.31 -16.19
N GLN A 249 14.36 6.21 -15.43
CA GLN A 249 15.00 5.91 -14.16
C GLN A 249 14.00 5.36 -13.13
N LEU A 250 12.84 5.99 -12.97
CA LEU A 250 11.84 5.55 -11.99
C LEU A 250 11.25 4.17 -12.35
N LEU A 251 10.94 3.92 -13.63
CA LEU A 251 10.54 2.59 -14.14
C LEU A 251 11.61 1.52 -13.87
N ASN A 252 12.89 1.84 -14.10
CA ASN A 252 13.97 0.91 -13.79
C ASN A 252 14.10 0.66 -12.28
N ILE A 253 13.94 1.68 -11.44
CA ILE A 253 13.96 1.53 -9.97
C ILE A 253 12.84 0.60 -9.50
N LEU A 254 11.61 0.76 -9.98
CA LEU A 254 10.50 -0.15 -9.66
C LEU A 254 10.80 -1.60 -10.06
N ARG A 255 11.38 -1.80 -11.24
CA ARG A 255 11.74 -3.13 -11.75
C ARG A 255 12.77 -3.86 -10.87
N GLU A 256 13.75 -3.13 -10.34
CA GLU A 256 14.80 -3.72 -9.49
C GLU A 256 14.34 -3.99 -8.04
N ARG A 257 13.14 -3.54 -7.64
CA ARG A 257 12.54 -3.78 -6.31
C ARG A 257 13.52 -3.57 -5.14
N PRO A 258 14.15 -2.37 -5.05
CA PRO A 258 15.27 -2.14 -4.15
C PRO A 258 14.87 -2.20 -2.68
N SER A 259 15.54 -3.03 -1.90
CA SER A 259 15.48 -2.96 -0.43
C SER A 259 16.36 -1.84 0.17
N SER A 260 17.45 -1.46 -0.53
CA SER A 260 18.42 -0.47 -0.02
C SER A 260 17.91 0.98 -0.12
N PRO A 261 18.28 1.88 0.82
CA PRO A 261 17.77 3.27 0.81
C PRO A 261 18.19 4.11 -0.39
N GLY A 262 19.38 3.90 -0.98
CA GLY A 262 19.94 4.78 -2.02
C GLY A 262 19.03 5.01 -3.24
N PRO A 263 18.58 3.95 -3.94
CA PRO A 263 17.62 4.06 -5.03
C PRO A 263 16.27 4.67 -4.60
N LYS A 264 15.81 4.37 -3.38
CA LYS A 264 14.55 4.90 -2.83
C LYS A 264 14.63 6.41 -2.62
N THR A 265 15.69 6.89 -1.97
CA THR A 265 15.95 8.32 -1.78
C THR A 265 16.13 9.04 -3.12
N TYR A 266 16.76 8.42 -4.12
CA TYR A 266 16.85 8.99 -5.47
C TYR A 266 15.46 9.16 -6.11
N ALA A 267 14.61 8.13 -6.06
CA ALA A 267 13.25 8.17 -6.59
C ALA A 267 12.40 9.25 -5.92
N VAL A 268 12.42 9.34 -4.58
CA VAL A 268 11.72 10.41 -3.83
C VAL A 268 12.24 11.80 -4.21
N THR A 269 13.57 11.98 -4.26
CA THR A 269 14.17 13.27 -4.67
C THR A 269 13.75 13.67 -6.08
N TYR A 270 13.66 12.71 -7.00
CA TYR A 270 13.19 12.92 -8.37
C TYR A 270 11.71 13.33 -8.42
N MET A 271 10.86 12.61 -7.68
CA MET A 271 9.42 12.91 -7.60
C MET A 271 9.13 14.29 -7.00
N GLU A 272 9.92 14.75 -6.03
CA GLU A 272 9.82 16.09 -5.46
C GLU A 272 10.36 17.15 -6.44
N THR A 273 11.63 17.05 -6.84
CA THR A 273 12.38 18.16 -7.46
C THR A 273 12.29 18.25 -8.99
N ARG A 274 11.90 17.18 -9.68
CA ARG A 274 11.87 17.12 -11.15
C ARG A 274 10.47 17.08 -11.73
N THR A 275 9.57 16.33 -11.11
CA THR A 275 8.19 16.16 -11.61
C THR A 275 7.13 16.81 -10.72
N GLY A 276 7.47 17.29 -9.52
CA GLY A 276 6.53 17.96 -8.61
C GLY A 276 5.38 17.05 -8.12
N SER A 277 5.58 15.73 -8.14
CA SER A 277 4.51 14.73 -8.01
C SER A 277 3.89 14.71 -6.62
N PHE A 278 4.65 15.05 -5.59
CA PHE A 278 4.12 15.20 -4.24
C PHE A 278 3.21 16.42 -4.12
N ALA A 279 3.62 17.58 -4.66
CA ALA A 279 2.77 18.77 -4.70
C ALA A 279 1.48 18.51 -5.51
N TYR A 280 1.59 17.85 -6.68
CA TYR A 280 0.44 17.41 -7.47
C TYR A 280 -0.52 16.52 -6.67
N THR A 281 0.02 15.54 -5.93
CA THR A 281 -0.78 14.64 -5.10
C THR A 281 -1.50 15.39 -3.97
N ARG A 282 -0.84 16.35 -3.32
CA ARG A 282 -1.47 17.23 -2.31
C ARG A 282 -2.62 18.05 -2.91
N ASP A 283 -2.42 18.59 -4.11
CA ASP A 283 -3.44 19.36 -4.83
C ASP A 283 -4.65 18.52 -5.25
N VAL A 284 -4.44 17.28 -5.71
CA VAL A 284 -5.50 16.31 -6.01
C VAL A 284 -6.28 15.97 -4.75
N LEU A 285 -5.59 15.60 -3.66
CA LEU A 285 -6.23 15.33 -2.37
C LEU A 285 -7.08 16.53 -1.89
N ARG A 286 -6.57 17.77 -1.96
CA ARG A 286 -7.35 18.98 -1.60
C ARG A 286 -8.64 19.08 -2.41
N ARG A 287 -8.60 18.84 -3.73
CA ARG A 287 -9.77 18.89 -4.62
C ARG A 287 -10.79 17.79 -4.33
N LEU A 288 -10.33 16.60 -3.93
CA LEU A 288 -11.21 15.50 -3.51
C LEU A 288 -11.85 15.78 -2.14
N MET A 289 -11.13 16.44 -1.22
CA MET A 289 -11.63 16.80 0.12
C MET A 289 -12.78 17.79 0.02
N VAL A 290 -12.66 18.81 -0.83
CA VAL A 290 -13.74 19.79 -1.09
C VAL A 290 -15.00 19.09 -1.61
N GLN A 291 -14.86 18.12 -2.53
CA GLN A 291 -15.98 17.33 -3.04
C GLN A 291 -16.59 16.42 -1.96
N ALA A 292 -15.77 15.79 -1.12
CA ALA A 292 -16.24 14.92 -0.05
C ALA A 292 -17.05 15.69 1.00
N ARG A 293 -16.55 16.86 1.45
CA ARG A 293 -17.27 17.73 2.39
C ARG A 293 -18.56 18.31 1.77
N ALA A 294 -18.53 18.69 0.49
CA ALA A 294 -19.74 19.12 -0.23
C ALA A 294 -20.80 18.01 -0.32
N GLU A 295 -20.39 16.76 -0.53
CA GLU A 295 -21.28 15.60 -0.56
C GLU A 295 -21.83 15.25 0.84
N VAL A 296 -21.01 15.34 1.90
CA VAL A 296 -21.47 15.23 3.29
C VAL A 296 -22.52 16.30 3.61
N ALA A 297 -22.30 17.55 3.19
CA ALA A 297 -23.28 18.62 3.36
C ALA A 297 -24.57 18.35 2.57
N ARG A 298 -24.48 17.88 1.32
CA ARG A 298 -25.64 17.48 0.50
C ARG A 298 -26.47 16.37 1.14
N LEU A 299 -25.83 15.44 1.86
CA LEU A 299 -26.49 14.34 2.58
C LEU A 299 -27.10 14.76 3.94
N GLY A 300 -26.96 16.04 4.33
CA GLY A 300 -27.52 16.62 5.57
C GLY A 300 -26.49 16.84 6.69
N GLY A 301 -25.20 16.67 6.41
CA GLY A 301 -24.11 16.82 7.37
C GLY A 301 -23.89 15.60 8.27
N ASN A 302 -22.63 15.34 8.66
CA ASN A 302 -22.28 14.28 9.60
C ASN A 302 -20.93 14.56 10.27
N ALA A 303 -20.96 14.95 11.54
CA ALA A 303 -19.75 15.28 12.30
C ALA A 303 -18.75 14.12 12.42
N GLY A 304 -19.20 12.86 12.41
CA GLY A 304 -18.32 11.70 12.43
C GLY A 304 -17.56 11.52 11.12
N VAL A 305 -18.23 11.72 9.98
CA VAL A 305 -17.59 11.67 8.66
C VAL A 305 -16.66 12.88 8.45
N GLU A 306 -17.05 14.09 8.85
CA GLU A 306 -16.16 15.27 8.83
C GLU A 306 -14.89 15.02 9.64
N GLN A 307 -14.98 14.46 10.86
CA GLN A 307 -13.81 14.08 11.68
C GLN A 307 -12.93 13.00 11.05
N ILE A 308 -13.48 12.15 10.17
CA ILE A 308 -12.69 11.19 9.39
C ILE A 308 -11.95 11.93 8.26
N LEU A 309 -12.61 12.84 7.56
CA LEU A 309 -11.98 13.68 6.54
C LEU A 309 -10.86 14.55 7.16
N ASP A 310 -11.05 15.14 8.34
CA ASP A 310 -10.04 15.90 9.08
C ASP A 310 -8.79 15.07 9.42
N LYS A 311 -8.93 13.75 9.62
CA LYS A 311 -7.81 12.82 9.86
C LYS A 311 -7.13 12.36 8.57
N LEU A 312 -7.87 12.39 7.46
CA LEU A 312 -7.36 12.06 6.12
C LEU A 312 -6.67 13.27 5.46
N GLU A 313 -7.02 14.48 5.87
CA GLU A 313 -6.31 15.70 5.50
C GLU A 313 -4.82 15.62 5.86
N LEU A 314 -3.94 16.10 4.97
CA LEU A 314 -2.51 16.15 5.21
C LEU A 314 -2.20 17.37 6.10
N GLY A 315 -1.36 17.18 7.12
CA GLY A 315 -1.22 18.11 8.24
C GLY A 315 -0.70 19.52 7.92
N GLU A 316 -0.27 19.78 6.68
CA GLU A 316 0.20 21.09 6.22
C GLU A 316 -0.89 22.18 6.36
N PHE A 317 -2.18 21.85 6.28
CA PHE A 317 -3.28 22.82 6.49
C PHE A 317 -3.46 23.29 7.94
N ARG A 318 -2.84 22.63 8.93
CA ARG A 318 -2.72 23.19 10.29
C ARG A 318 -1.57 24.19 10.41
N ASN A 319 -0.58 24.09 9.52
CA ASN A 319 0.60 24.92 9.53
C ASN A 319 0.51 26.15 8.63
N GLU A 320 -0.36 26.22 7.62
CA GLU A 320 -0.47 27.46 6.81
C GLU A 320 -0.83 28.68 7.68
N GLN A 321 -1.70 28.53 8.69
CA GLN A 321 -1.93 29.58 9.69
C GLN A 321 -0.77 29.75 10.67
N HIS A 322 -0.11 28.66 11.10
CA HIS A 322 0.98 28.70 12.08
C HIS A 322 2.28 29.31 11.49
N GLU A 323 2.59 29.06 10.22
CA GLU A 323 3.68 29.68 9.48
C GLU A 323 3.41 31.17 9.21
N GLN A 324 2.14 31.56 9.06
CA GLN A 324 1.76 32.96 8.92
C GLN A 324 1.91 33.70 10.26
N ASP A 325 1.45 33.09 11.36
CA ASP A 325 1.67 33.59 12.74
C ASP A 325 3.17 33.58 13.14
N GLU A 326 3.95 32.58 12.72
CA GLU A 326 5.39 32.53 12.96
C GLU A 326 6.15 33.56 12.12
N ARG A 327 5.75 33.81 10.87
CA ARG A 327 6.30 34.90 10.06
C ARG A 327 5.97 36.26 10.66
N GLU A 328 4.72 36.52 11.04
CA GLU A 328 4.34 37.75 11.73
C GLU A 328 5.08 37.90 13.07
N THR A 329 5.24 36.82 13.83
CA THR A 329 5.97 36.82 15.10
C THR A 329 7.46 37.10 14.89
N MET A 330 8.08 36.47 13.89
CA MET A 330 9.47 36.69 13.50
C MET A 330 9.70 38.12 13.00
N GLU A 331 8.78 38.67 12.22
CA GLU A 331 8.83 40.04 11.71
C GLU A 331 8.71 41.07 12.86
N ARG A 332 7.77 40.85 13.81
CA ARG A 332 7.65 41.65 15.04
C ARG A 332 8.89 41.54 15.95
N VAL A 333 9.57 40.38 15.96
CA VAL A 333 10.85 40.20 16.68
C VAL A 333 11.99 40.95 15.98
N LEU A 334 12.08 40.87 14.64
CA LEU A 334 13.07 41.60 13.85
C LEU A 334 12.90 43.11 13.98
N GLU A 335 11.67 43.64 13.95
CA GLU A 335 11.40 45.05 14.24
C GLU A 335 11.90 45.48 15.63
N ARG A 336 11.70 44.65 16.66
CA ARG A 336 12.22 44.91 18.02
C ARG A 336 13.74 44.91 18.08
N VAL A 337 14.41 44.00 17.35
CA VAL A 337 15.88 43.93 17.28
C VAL A 337 16.47 45.12 16.53
N VAL A 338 15.83 45.57 15.44
CA VAL A 338 16.28 46.76 14.68
C VAL A 338 16.11 48.04 15.50
N ARG A 339 15.05 48.16 16.32
CA ARG A 339 14.81 49.34 17.18
C ARG A 339 15.62 49.39 18.48
N SER A 340 16.42 48.38 18.81
CA SER A 340 17.10 48.26 20.12
C SER A 340 18.63 48.40 20.11
N ARG A 341 19.22 48.90 19.01
CA ARG A 341 20.65 49.30 19.00
C ARG A 341 20.82 50.77 19.43
N PRO A 342 21.54 51.07 20.54
CA PRO A 342 21.92 52.44 20.86
C PRO A 342 23.10 52.89 20.00
N VAL A 343 23.10 54.17 19.62
CA VAL A 343 24.25 54.88 19.03
C VAL A 343 25.06 55.51 20.16
N SER A 344 26.36 55.25 20.21
CA SER A 344 27.31 56.11 20.93
C SER A 344 28.74 55.92 20.41
N GLU A 345 29.36 57.02 19.99
CA GLU A 345 30.78 57.14 19.65
C GLU A 345 31.65 57.29 20.90
N VAL A 346 32.93 56.90 20.84
CA VAL A 346 34.04 57.65 21.47
C VAL A 346 35.28 57.58 20.57
N ASN A 347 35.93 58.72 20.37
CA ASN A 347 37.12 58.90 19.51
C ASN A 347 38.44 58.99 20.30
N GLY A 348 39.56 58.62 19.65
CA GLY A 348 40.92 59.09 19.94
C GLY A 348 41.72 58.31 21.00
N VAL A 349 43.07 58.29 20.98
CA VAL A 349 44.08 58.95 20.11
C VAL A 349 45.37 58.11 20.12
N GLY A 350 46.16 58.05 19.03
CA GLY A 350 47.55 57.57 19.09
C GLY A 350 48.16 57.16 17.75
N ALA A 351 49.02 58.01 17.17
CA ALA A 351 49.67 57.76 15.87
C ALA A 351 51.10 57.20 16.01
N LEU A 352 51.59 56.50 14.98
CA LEU A 352 52.88 56.70 14.27
C LEU A 352 53.31 55.45 13.45
N GLY A 353 53.96 55.66 12.30
CA GLY A 353 54.78 54.64 11.62
C GLY A 353 54.52 54.42 10.13
N LEU A 354 55.39 54.96 9.26
CA LEU A 354 55.43 54.72 7.81
C LEU A 354 56.58 53.77 7.43
N GLY A 355 56.42 53.04 6.32
CA GLY A 355 57.47 52.22 5.67
C GLY A 355 57.36 50.71 5.97
N GLY A 356 57.71 49.80 5.07
CA GLY A 356 58.26 49.97 3.72
C GLY A 356 58.38 48.64 2.96
N LEU A 357 58.86 48.70 1.72
CA LEU A 357 59.04 47.59 0.77
C LEU A 357 59.93 46.44 1.31
N GLY A 358 59.72 45.22 0.80
CA GLY A 358 60.76 44.17 0.81
C GLY A 358 60.23 42.75 0.65
N GLY A 359 60.63 42.07 -0.43
CA GLY A 359 60.37 40.62 -0.60
C GLY A 359 61.48 39.76 0.02
N GLY A 360 61.25 38.44 0.11
CA GLY A 360 62.27 37.49 0.56
C GLY A 360 61.70 36.09 0.79
N ALA A 361 62.14 35.12 -0.01
CA ALA A 361 61.76 33.72 0.15
C ALA A 361 62.59 33.02 1.24
N SER A 362 62.06 31.95 1.84
CA SER A 362 62.86 30.73 2.02
C SER A 362 62.01 29.48 2.27
N THR A 363 62.36 28.39 1.58
CA THR A 363 61.90 27.02 1.80
C THR A 363 63.05 26.18 2.35
N TYR A 364 62.88 25.47 3.47
CA TYR A 364 63.61 24.27 3.95
C TYR A 364 63.03 23.95 5.35
N GLY A 365 62.94 22.72 5.87
CA GLY A 365 63.19 21.38 5.31
C GLY A 365 63.55 20.35 6.40
N LEU A 366 62.92 19.16 6.35
CA LEU A 366 63.38 17.84 6.89
C LEU A 366 63.45 17.56 8.42
N GLY A 367 63.30 16.25 8.74
CA GLY A 367 63.41 15.59 10.06
C GLY A 367 62.13 14.82 10.42
N GLN A 368 61.96 13.49 10.29
CA GLN A 368 62.80 12.27 10.28
C GLN A 368 63.12 11.66 11.68
N GLY A 369 62.73 10.38 11.89
CA GLY A 369 63.02 9.53 13.08
C GLY A 369 61.74 8.87 13.67
N ARG A 370 61.44 7.57 13.46
CA ARG A 370 61.94 6.34 14.18
C ARG A 370 61.60 6.35 15.69
N GLY A 371 61.02 5.31 16.33
CA GLY A 371 60.59 3.94 15.97
C GLY A 371 60.02 3.23 17.25
N GLU A 372 59.95 1.91 17.49
CA GLU A 372 60.20 0.65 16.76
C GLU A 372 59.59 -0.57 17.56
N ARG A 373 59.07 -1.63 16.88
CA ARG A 373 59.08 -3.09 17.32
C ARG A 373 58.23 -3.53 18.56
N LEU A 374 57.86 -4.81 18.84
CA LEU A 374 58.04 -6.16 18.22
C LEU A 374 57.09 -7.26 18.82
N ARG A 375 57.00 -8.41 18.10
CA ARG A 375 56.60 -9.83 18.43
C ARG A 375 55.11 -10.21 18.32
N GLU A 376 54.68 -11.21 17.52
CA GLU A 376 55.07 -12.63 17.25
C GLU A 376 54.66 -13.67 18.31
N HIS A 377 53.83 -14.65 17.89
CA HIS A 377 53.95 -16.08 18.19
C HIS A 377 53.17 -16.94 17.15
N SER A 378 53.42 -18.25 17.10
CA SER A 378 53.19 -19.12 15.93
C SER A 378 52.89 -20.60 16.27
N GLY A 379 52.42 -21.38 15.28
CA GLY A 379 52.25 -22.85 15.32
C GLY A 379 50.77 -23.33 15.26
N ALA A 380 50.38 -24.44 14.61
CA ALA A 380 51.17 -25.44 13.87
C ALA A 380 50.36 -26.22 12.79
N SER A 381 51.07 -27.09 12.08
CA SER A 381 50.91 -27.81 10.80
C SER A 381 50.02 -29.09 10.72
N THR A 382 49.22 -29.21 9.62
CA THR A 382 49.05 -30.35 8.61
C THR A 382 48.90 -31.84 9.07
N PRO A 383 48.57 -32.87 8.21
CA PRO A 383 48.16 -32.89 6.78
C PRO A 383 47.05 -33.90 6.30
N ALA A 384 46.77 -33.84 4.98
CA ALA A 384 46.40 -34.93 4.03
C ALA A 384 44.92 -35.38 3.85
N GLY A 385 44.56 -35.69 2.58
CA GLY A 385 43.32 -36.41 2.20
C GLY A 385 42.64 -35.95 0.90
N SER A 386 43.06 -36.46 -0.27
CA SER A 386 42.48 -36.12 -1.58
C SER A 386 41.35 -37.06 -2.04
N ILE A 387 40.20 -36.53 -2.47
CA ILE A 387 39.24 -37.24 -3.35
C ILE A 387 38.68 -36.25 -4.41
N SER A 388 38.57 -36.71 -5.66
CA SER A 388 38.00 -35.94 -6.77
C SER A 388 36.56 -36.32 -7.09
N SER A 389 35.72 -35.37 -7.51
CA SER A 389 34.66 -35.64 -8.49
C SER A 389 34.11 -34.38 -9.20
N ARG A 390 34.47 -34.26 -10.47
CA ARG A 390 33.64 -33.77 -11.61
C ARG A 390 32.55 -32.71 -11.33
N ARG A 391 32.82 -31.47 -11.74
CA ARG A 391 31.78 -30.59 -12.31
C ARG A 391 31.29 -31.21 -13.63
N SER A 392 29.99 -31.41 -13.80
CA SER A 392 29.36 -31.68 -15.09
C SER A 392 28.64 -30.43 -15.60
N SER A 393 29.21 -29.78 -16.61
CA SER A 393 28.54 -28.75 -17.39
C SER A 393 27.48 -29.38 -18.30
N ARG A 394 26.20 -29.00 -18.13
CA ARG A 394 25.17 -29.20 -19.17
C ARG A 394 25.23 -28.01 -20.14
N PRO A 395 25.21 -28.23 -21.47
CA PRO A 395 25.13 -27.14 -22.43
C PRO A 395 23.72 -26.55 -22.45
N ALA A 396 23.61 -25.24 -22.72
CA ALA A 396 22.34 -24.58 -22.96
C ALA A 396 21.81 -24.91 -24.35
N SER A 397 20.55 -25.34 -24.44
CA SER A 397 19.85 -25.53 -25.71
C SER A 397 19.51 -24.17 -26.32
N VAL A 398 20.12 -23.84 -27.45
CA VAL A 398 19.78 -22.64 -28.22
C VAL A 398 18.45 -22.88 -28.93
N VAL A 399 17.38 -22.24 -28.46
CA VAL A 399 16.09 -22.17 -29.18
C VAL A 399 16.19 -21.02 -30.17
N GLN A 400 16.12 -21.33 -31.48
CA GLN A 400 16.00 -20.31 -32.51
C GLN A 400 14.60 -19.69 -32.50
N PRO A 401 14.46 -18.37 -32.72
CA PRO A 401 13.15 -17.75 -32.91
C PRO A 401 12.56 -18.17 -34.27
N PRO A 402 11.22 -18.39 -34.37
CA PRO A 402 10.59 -18.72 -35.64
C PRO A 402 10.63 -17.54 -36.61
N GLN A 403 10.84 -17.84 -37.90
CA GLN A 403 10.79 -16.83 -38.96
C GLN A 403 9.35 -16.41 -39.30
N PRO A 404 9.11 -15.15 -39.69
CA PRO A 404 7.77 -14.67 -40.01
C PRO A 404 7.27 -15.23 -41.35
N GLN A 405 6.08 -15.83 -41.35
CA GLN A 405 5.37 -16.18 -42.59
C GLN A 405 4.71 -14.93 -43.22
N PRO A 406 4.59 -14.86 -44.56
CA PRO A 406 3.99 -13.71 -45.24
C PRO A 406 2.45 -13.67 -45.07
N ARG A 407 1.89 -12.46 -44.94
CA ARG A 407 0.44 -12.24 -44.85
C ARG A 407 -0.25 -12.48 -46.21
N PRO A 408 -1.40 -13.16 -46.25
CA PRO A 408 -2.34 -13.08 -47.37
C PRO A 408 -2.99 -11.69 -47.45
N GLN A 409 -3.45 -11.33 -48.66
CA GLN A 409 -4.08 -10.04 -48.96
C GLN A 409 -5.54 -9.98 -48.49
N GLN A 410 -6.01 -8.78 -48.14
CA GLN A 410 -7.43 -8.51 -47.90
C GLN A 410 -8.22 -8.55 -49.22
N GLN A 411 -9.36 -9.24 -49.22
CA GLN A 411 -10.49 -8.93 -50.12
C GLN A 411 -11.76 -8.76 -49.28
N GLN A 412 -12.65 -7.89 -49.75
CA GLN A 412 -13.81 -7.40 -49.03
C GLN A 412 -14.98 -8.42 -49.09
N GLY A 413 -15.67 -8.62 -47.97
CA GLY A 413 -16.86 -9.46 -47.87
C GLY A 413 -17.71 -9.00 -46.67
N GLN A 414 -19.00 -8.79 -46.91
CA GLN A 414 -20.00 -8.13 -46.05
C GLN A 414 -20.23 -8.75 -44.66
N GLN A 415 -20.56 -7.86 -43.70
CA GLN A 415 -21.49 -8.02 -42.56
C GLN A 415 -21.50 -9.33 -41.75
N GLU A 416 -21.07 -9.22 -40.48
CA GLU A 416 -21.79 -9.76 -39.32
C GLU A 416 -21.39 -8.95 -38.06
N GLU A 417 -22.26 -8.91 -37.04
CA GLU A 417 -22.04 -8.21 -35.77
C GLU A 417 -21.29 -9.17 -34.81
N ASP A 418 -20.16 -8.73 -34.24
CA ASP A 418 -19.45 -9.48 -33.20
C ASP A 418 -19.45 -8.69 -31.88
N ASP A 419 -20.17 -9.22 -30.89
CA ASP A 419 -20.05 -8.82 -29.48
C ASP A 419 -18.66 -9.17 -28.94
N GLU A 420 -17.98 -8.21 -28.30
CA GLU A 420 -16.81 -8.54 -27.48
C GLU A 420 -17.25 -9.42 -26.29
N PRO A 421 -16.65 -10.61 -26.07
CA PRO A 421 -17.05 -11.48 -24.98
C PRO A 421 -16.65 -10.88 -23.63
N THR A 422 -17.60 -10.18 -23.00
CA THR A 422 -17.45 -9.72 -21.63
C THR A 422 -17.11 -10.88 -20.69
N ALA A 423 -16.44 -10.59 -19.56
CA ALA A 423 -15.89 -11.58 -18.64
C ALA A 423 -16.89 -12.62 -18.07
N ARG A 424 -18.20 -12.46 -18.29
CA ARG A 424 -19.24 -13.49 -18.06
C ARG A 424 -19.02 -14.74 -18.91
N HIS A 425 -18.71 -14.60 -20.20
CA HIS A 425 -18.66 -15.73 -21.13
C HIS A 425 -17.54 -16.74 -20.83
N ILE A 426 -16.44 -16.30 -20.21
CA ILE A 426 -15.32 -17.17 -19.85
C ILE A 426 -15.76 -18.20 -18.81
N PHE A 427 -16.56 -17.80 -17.82
CA PHE A 427 -16.99 -18.70 -16.73
C PHE A 427 -18.06 -19.71 -17.14
N GLU A 428 -18.98 -19.34 -18.03
CA GLU A 428 -20.02 -20.26 -18.51
C GLU A 428 -19.44 -21.42 -19.35
N SER A 429 -18.28 -21.20 -19.99
CA SER A 429 -17.57 -22.23 -20.77
C SER A 429 -16.96 -23.39 -19.95
N MET A 430 -16.94 -23.28 -18.62
CA MET A 430 -16.30 -24.26 -17.72
C MET A 430 -17.28 -25.22 -17.00
N ALA A 431 -18.59 -25.11 -17.25
CA ALA A 431 -19.56 -26.07 -16.72
C ALA A 431 -19.50 -27.39 -17.51
N PRO A 432 -19.41 -28.57 -16.84
CA PRO A 432 -19.51 -29.86 -17.54
C PRO A 432 -20.94 -30.06 -18.08
N PRO A 433 -21.11 -30.72 -19.24
CA PRO A 433 -22.43 -30.99 -19.79
C PRO A 433 -23.23 -31.93 -18.87
N SER A 434 -24.54 -31.68 -18.82
CA SER A 434 -25.55 -32.36 -18.00
C SER A 434 -25.77 -33.83 -18.32
#